data_AF-A0A843LMG2-F1
#
_entry.id   AF-A0A843LMG2-F1
#
_cell.length_a   1.000
_cell.length_b   1.000
_cell.length_c   1.000
_cell.angle_alpha   90.00
_cell.angle_beta   90.00
_cell.angle_gamma   90.00
#
_symmetry.space_group_name_H-M   'P 1'
#
loop_
_entity.id
_entity.type
_entity.pdbx_description
1 polymer ?
#
loop_
_entity_poly.entity_id
_entity_poly.type
_entity_poly.pdbx_seq_one_letter_code
_entity_poly.pdbx_strand_id
1 'polypeptide(L)'
;MAWQKEDEQGRPRRTYDLEGLEKLIASLLEASSEGAAVIVEGRRDEQALRSLGLPGPVIMASRTPALDLAEDAARRYRHIILLTDWDSKGEEMCRMIDLHLRSLGCRPDAEIRSRLKKLVKKDIKDVESLSRYTERMRGLYGPQDRSDWAATGKVRGPLTL
;
A
#
# COMPACT_ATOMS: atom_id res chain seq x y z
N MET A 1 -17.15 -42.40 19.45
CA MET A 1 -15.70 -42.42 19.17
C MET A 1 -15.33 -41.12 18.50
N ALA A 2 -14.57 -40.29 19.22
CA ALA A 2 -14.21 -38.94 18.83
C ALA A 2 -13.05 -38.99 17.83
N TRP A 3 -13.23 -38.38 16.67
CA TRP A 3 -12.13 -38.01 15.78
C TRP A 3 -11.68 -36.61 16.20
N GLN A 4 -10.62 -36.52 17.00
CA GLN A 4 -9.87 -35.28 17.16
C GLN A 4 -9.19 -34.98 15.84
N LYS A 5 -9.46 -33.79 15.26
CA LYS A 5 -8.63 -33.24 14.19
C LYS A 5 -7.43 -32.55 14.83
N GLU A 6 -6.29 -33.22 14.73
CA GLU A 6 -4.97 -32.73 15.07
C GLU A 6 -4.53 -31.61 14.11
N ASP A 7 -4.07 -30.52 14.73
CA ASP A 7 -2.91 -29.70 14.36
C ASP A 7 -2.91 -28.89 13.04
N GLU A 8 -3.51 -27.70 13.08
CA GLU A 8 -3.17 -26.55 12.21
C GLU A 8 -2.07 -25.66 12.84
N GLN A 9 -0.95 -26.24 13.26
CA GLN A 9 0.22 -25.48 13.70
C GLN A 9 1.35 -25.62 12.68
N GLY A 10 1.66 -24.52 11.99
CA GLY A 10 2.91 -24.42 11.23
C GLY A 10 2.83 -23.80 9.83
N ARG A 11 2.05 -22.73 9.61
CA ARG A 11 2.40 -21.85 8.48
C ARG A 11 3.66 -21.06 8.90
N PRO A 12 4.78 -21.14 8.17
CA PRO A 12 5.99 -20.41 8.55
C PRO A 12 5.65 -18.94 8.77
N ARG A 13 6.09 -18.37 9.91
CA ARG A 13 5.98 -16.93 10.20
C ARG A 13 6.72 -16.18 9.10
N ARG A 14 6.01 -15.79 8.04
CA ARG A 14 6.53 -14.89 7.02
C ARG A 14 6.96 -13.62 7.76
N THR A 15 8.24 -13.27 7.67
CA THR A 15 8.72 -11.95 8.06
C THR A 15 8.24 -10.98 6.99
N TYR A 16 7.16 -10.26 7.30
CA TYR A 16 6.68 -9.20 6.42
C TYR A 16 7.44 -7.92 6.74
N ASP A 17 7.93 -7.25 5.71
CA ASP A 17 8.60 -5.96 5.84
C ASP A 17 7.54 -4.85 6.01
N LEU A 18 6.93 -4.80 7.20
CA LEU A 18 5.94 -3.78 7.55
C LEU A 18 6.58 -2.39 7.55
N GLU A 19 7.81 -2.26 8.05
CA GLU A 19 8.52 -0.99 8.07
C GLU A 19 8.75 -0.46 6.65
N GLY A 20 9.17 -1.31 5.71
CA GLY A 20 9.31 -0.96 4.31
C GLY A 20 7.99 -0.59 3.64
N LEU A 21 6.89 -1.27 3.99
CA LEU A 21 5.55 -0.93 3.51
C LEU A 21 5.09 0.44 4.02
N GLU A 22 5.22 0.71 5.32
CA GLU A 22 4.85 2.00 5.92
C GLU A 22 5.70 3.14 5.33
N LYS A 23 7.00 2.94 5.13
CA LYS A 23 7.87 3.92 4.47
C LYS A 23 7.42 4.23 3.05
N LEU A 24 7.03 3.22 2.27
CA LEU A 24 6.52 3.42 0.91
C LEU A 24 5.19 4.18 0.88
N ILE A 25 4.29 3.86 1.81
CA ILE A 25 3.01 4.56 1.93
C ILE A 25 3.26 6.00 2.34
N ALA A 26 4.12 6.24 3.32
CA ALA A 26 4.50 7.59 3.74
C ALA A 26 5.06 8.40 2.56
N SER A 27 5.98 7.85 1.77
CA SER A 27 6.51 8.52 0.57
C SER A 27 5.42 8.81 -0.48
N LEU A 28 4.45 7.91 -0.67
CA LEU A 28 3.32 8.14 -1.57
C LEU A 28 2.43 9.30 -1.07
N LEU A 29 2.12 9.32 0.23
CA LEU A 29 1.30 10.36 0.84
C LEU A 29 2.00 11.73 0.81
N GLU A 30 3.31 11.75 1.10
CA GLU A 30 4.15 12.95 1.05
C GLU A 30 4.19 13.53 -0.36
N ALA A 31 4.57 12.73 -1.37
CA ALA A 31 4.58 13.18 -2.76
C ALA A 31 3.20 13.70 -3.22
N SER A 32 2.13 13.04 -2.79
CA SER A 32 0.76 13.49 -3.09
C SER A 32 0.42 14.82 -2.40
N SER A 33 0.88 15.03 -1.17
CA SER A 33 0.70 16.30 -0.44
C SER A 33 1.45 17.46 -1.08
N GLU A 34 2.58 17.19 -1.74
CA GLU A 34 3.36 18.16 -2.53
C GLU A 34 2.75 18.43 -3.92
N GLY A 35 1.61 17.80 -4.23
CA GLY A 35 0.85 18.03 -5.45
C GLY A 35 1.13 17.03 -6.58
N ALA A 36 1.83 15.92 -6.32
CA ALA A 36 1.93 14.85 -7.29
C ALA A 36 0.56 14.21 -7.55
N ALA A 37 0.20 14.09 -8.83
CA ALA A 37 -1.01 13.38 -9.23
C ALA A 37 -0.77 11.87 -9.26
N VAL A 38 -1.66 11.11 -8.66
CA VAL A 38 -1.61 9.63 -8.69
C VAL A 38 -2.59 9.12 -9.74
N ILE A 39 -2.08 8.42 -10.76
CA ILE A 39 -2.90 7.76 -11.77
C ILE A 39 -3.19 6.33 -11.30
N VAL A 40 -4.47 5.99 -11.17
CA VAL A 40 -4.98 4.67 -10.76
C VAL A 40 -5.87 4.07 -11.85
N GLU A 41 -6.15 2.77 -11.81
CA GLU A 41 -7.03 2.14 -12.81
C GLU A 41 -8.48 2.59 -12.61
N GLY A 42 -9.01 2.51 -11.38
CA GLY A 42 -10.43 2.72 -11.13
C GLY A 42 -10.78 3.45 -9.83
N ARG A 43 -12.10 3.67 -9.67
CA ARG A 43 -12.67 4.37 -8.51
C ARG A 43 -12.41 3.66 -7.19
N ARG A 44 -12.31 2.33 -7.19
CA ARG A 44 -12.06 1.55 -5.98
C ARG A 44 -10.63 1.74 -5.48
N ASP A 45 -9.67 1.85 -6.39
CA ASP A 45 -8.28 2.20 -6.07
C ASP A 45 -8.20 3.59 -5.46
N GLU A 46 -8.88 4.57 -6.07
CA GLU A 46 -8.99 5.92 -5.50
C GLU A 46 -9.52 5.84 -4.07
N GLN A 47 -10.64 5.16 -3.84
CA GLN A 47 -11.22 5.02 -2.50
C GLN A 47 -10.26 4.37 -1.51
N ALA A 48 -9.52 3.32 -1.92
CA ALA A 48 -8.52 2.68 -1.09
C ALA A 48 -7.39 3.64 -0.71
N LEU A 49 -6.90 4.45 -1.65
CA LEU A 49 -5.87 5.45 -1.39
C LEU A 49 -6.39 6.60 -0.51
N ARG A 50 -7.63 7.04 -0.70
CA ARG A 50 -8.27 8.04 0.16
C ARG A 50 -8.40 7.54 1.60
N SER A 51 -8.77 6.27 1.79
CA SER A 51 -8.79 5.64 3.12
C SER A 51 -7.41 5.52 3.76
N LEU A 52 -6.34 5.48 2.95
CA LEU A 52 -4.96 5.55 3.42
C LEU A 52 -4.49 6.98 3.75
N GLY A 53 -5.32 7.99 3.49
CA GLY A 53 -5.03 9.40 3.78
C GLY A 53 -4.43 10.18 2.62
N LEU A 54 -4.51 9.68 1.37
CA LEU A 54 -3.97 10.38 0.20
C LEU A 54 -4.66 11.73 0.01
N PRO A 55 -3.94 12.88 0.12
CA PRO A 55 -4.57 14.20 0.11
C PRO A 55 -4.69 14.80 -1.30
N GLY A 56 -3.80 14.44 -2.21
CA GLY A 56 -3.62 15.11 -3.49
C GLY A 56 -4.51 14.63 -4.62
N PRO A 57 -4.21 15.04 -5.87
CA PRO A 57 -4.99 14.69 -7.04
C PRO A 57 -4.92 13.18 -7.36
N VAL A 58 -6.07 12.61 -7.71
CA VAL A 58 -6.17 11.22 -8.22
C VAL A 58 -6.84 11.24 -9.59
N ILE A 59 -6.25 10.54 -10.55
CA ILE A 59 -6.74 10.46 -11.93
C ILE A 59 -7.07 8.99 -12.21
N MET A 60 -8.29 8.71 -12.67
CA MET A 60 -8.73 7.36 -13.03
C MET A 60 -8.49 7.09 -14.51
N ALA A 61 -7.75 6.02 -14.83
CA ALA A 61 -7.44 5.64 -16.21
C ALA A 61 -8.58 4.90 -16.92
N SER A 62 -9.44 4.18 -16.19
CA SER A 62 -10.56 3.41 -16.78
C SER A 62 -11.59 4.23 -17.57
N ARG A 63 -11.56 5.57 -17.50
CA ARG A 63 -12.56 6.45 -18.14
C ARG A 63 -12.07 7.16 -19.39
N THR A 64 -10.77 7.08 -19.68
CA THR A 64 -10.14 7.95 -20.67
C THR A 64 -9.11 7.15 -21.46
N PRO A 65 -9.04 7.29 -22.79
CA PRO A 65 -7.92 6.74 -23.57
C PRO A 65 -6.56 7.15 -23.00
N ALA A 66 -5.58 6.26 -23.06
CA ALA A 66 -4.28 6.47 -22.42
C ALA A 66 -3.56 7.74 -22.92
N LEU A 67 -3.69 8.05 -24.22
CA LEU A 67 -3.12 9.26 -24.81
C LEU A 67 -3.75 10.53 -24.24
N ASP A 68 -5.08 10.64 -24.28
CA ASP A 68 -5.81 11.81 -23.77
C ASP A 68 -5.55 12.03 -22.27
N LEU A 69 -5.50 10.93 -21.50
CA LEU A 69 -5.15 10.97 -20.08
C LEU A 69 -3.73 11.50 -19.88
N ALA A 70 -2.77 11.01 -20.66
CA ALA A 70 -1.37 11.45 -20.57
C ALA A 70 -1.25 12.93 -20.94
N GLU A 71 -1.92 13.40 -21.99
CA GLU A 71 -1.93 14.80 -22.39
C GLU A 71 -2.54 15.71 -21.31
N ASP A 72 -3.68 15.35 -20.74
CA ASP A 72 -4.32 16.15 -19.70
C ASP A 72 -3.47 16.18 -18.43
N ALA A 73 -2.93 15.03 -18.02
CA ALA A 73 -2.05 14.92 -16.86
C ALA A 73 -0.77 15.74 -17.03
N ALA A 74 -0.12 15.65 -18.20
CA ALA A 74 1.10 16.38 -18.52
C ALA A 74 0.90 17.91 -18.53
N ARG A 75 -0.28 18.38 -18.93
CA ARG A 75 -0.62 19.82 -18.91
C ARG A 75 -0.85 20.35 -17.51
N ARG A 76 -1.40 19.54 -16.60
CA ARG A 76 -1.87 19.99 -15.28
C ARG A 76 -0.89 19.73 -14.14
N TYR A 77 -0.08 18.68 -14.25
CA TYR A 77 0.72 18.20 -13.13
C TYR A 77 2.19 18.07 -13.51
N ARG A 78 3.05 18.64 -12.66
CA ARG A 78 4.51 18.56 -12.79
C ARG A 78 5.05 17.18 -12.38
N HIS A 79 4.42 16.56 -11.39
CA HIS A 79 4.81 15.27 -10.82
C HIS A 79 3.64 14.30 -10.95
N ILE A 80 3.92 13.11 -11.49
CA ILE A 80 2.91 12.09 -11.79
C ILE A 80 3.43 10.75 -11.28
N ILE A 81 2.63 10.05 -10.49
CA ILE A 81 2.89 8.70 -9.98
C ILE A 81 1.93 7.73 -10.67
N LEU A 82 2.45 6.63 -11.21
CA LEU A 82 1.66 5.56 -11.81
C LEU A 82 1.43 4.45 -10.78
N LEU A 83 0.17 4.23 -10.40
CA LEU A 83 -0.21 3.24 -9.41
C LEU A 83 -1.40 2.39 -9.90
N THR A 84 -1.17 1.67 -11.01
CA THR A 84 -2.10 0.66 -11.53
C THR A 84 -1.94 -0.68 -10.81
N ASP A 85 -2.92 -1.57 -10.99
CA ASP A 85 -2.90 -2.93 -10.45
C ASP A 85 -1.69 -3.75 -10.88
N TRP A 86 -1.37 -4.79 -10.10
CA TRP A 86 -0.16 -5.60 -10.29
C TRP A 86 -0.36 -6.79 -11.24
N ASP A 87 -1.52 -6.91 -11.87
CA ASP A 87 -1.86 -7.94 -12.86
C ASP A 87 -1.32 -7.60 -14.27
N SER A 88 -1.59 -8.46 -15.25
CA SER A 88 -1.10 -8.26 -16.63
C SER A 88 -1.69 -7.03 -17.31
N LYS A 89 -2.95 -6.70 -17.02
CA LYS A 89 -3.66 -5.57 -17.61
C LYS A 89 -3.15 -4.26 -17.02
N GLY A 90 -2.96 -4.20 -15.71
CA GLY A 90 -2.36 -3.08 -15.01
C GLY A 90 -0.90 -2.83 -15.43
N GLU A 91 -0.13 -3.87 -15.74
CA GLU A 91 1.21 -3.74 -16.34
C GLU A 91 1.17 -3.11 -17.74
N GLU A 92 0.27 -3.57 -18.60
CA GLU A 92 0.10 -3.03 -19.95
C GLU A 92 -0.33 -1.55 -19.91
N MET A 93 -1.31 -1.23 -19.07
CA MET A 93 -1.78 0.14 -18.85
C MET A 93 -0.66 1.04 -18.32
N CYS A 94 0.10 0.58 -17.33
CA CYS A 94 1.23 1.34 -16.78
C CYS A 94 2.25 1.67 -17.87
N ARG A 95 2.62 0.69 -18.71
CA ARG A 95 3.57 0.89 -19.81
C ARG A 95 3.07 1.87 -20.85
N MET A 96 1.80 1.76 -21.23
CA MET A 96 1.20 2.62 -22.25
C MET A 96 1.15 4.08 -21.79
N ILE A 97 0.69 4.32 -20.56
CA ILE A 97 0.64 5.67 -19.98
C ILE A 97 2.05 6.23 -19.78
N ASP A 98 3.00 5.42 -19.27
CA ASP A 98 4.41 5.81 -19.10
C ASP A 98 5.03 6.25 -20.45
N LEU A 99 4.80 5.48 -21.52
CA LEU A 99 5.30 5.82 -22.86
C LEU A 99 4.74 7.16 -23.35
N HIS A 100 3.44 7.38 -23.24
CA HIS A 100 2.81 8.62 -23.68
C HIS A 100 3.31 9.82 -22.86
N LEU A 101 3.35 9.72 -21.53
CA LEU A 101 3.86 10.79 -20.67
C LEU A 101 5.32 11.12 -20.98
N ARG A 102 6.17 10.12 -21.21
CA ARG A 102 7.57 10.35 -21.58
C ARG A 102 7.70 11.04 -22.94
N SER A 103 6.86 10.68 -23.90
CA SER A 103 6.84 11.34 -25.23
C SER A 103 6.46 12.82 -25.15
N LEU A 104 5.70 13.20 -24.12
CA LEU A 104 5.32 14.58 -23.80
C LEU A 104 6.37 15.32 -22.94
N GLY A 105 7.50 14.69 -22.64
CA GLY A 105 8.59 15.27 -21.83
C GLY A 105 8.43 15.10 -20.31
N CYS A 106 7.38 14.42 -19.84
CA CYS A 106 7.21 14.10 -18.44
C CYS A 106 8.11 12.94 -18.00
N ARG A 107 8.36 12.85 -16.69
CA ARG A 107 9.08 11.73 -16.07
C ARG A 107 8.21 11.14 -14.96
N PRO A 108 7.22 10.29 -15.30
CA PRO A 108 6.37 9.67 -14.30
C PRO A 108 7.16 8.71 -13.39
N ASP A 109 6.77 8.66 -12.13
CA ASP A 109 7.29 7.73 -11.14
C ASP A 109 6.44 6.44 -11.12
N ALA A 110 7.06 5.33 -11.54
CA ALA A 110 6.49 3.98 -11.41
C ALA A 110 7.26 3.12 -10.38
N GLU A 111 8.23 3.71 -9.68
CA GLU A 111 9.06 3.03 -8.70
C GLU A 111 8.27 2.67 -7.45
N ILE A 112 7.42 3.59 -6.95
CA ILE A 112 6.54 3.32 -5.81
C ILE A 112 5.69 2.08 -6.08
N ARG A 113 5.08 1.98 -7.28
CA ARG A 113 4.32 0.80 -7.72
C ARG A 113 5.17 -0.47 -7.75
N SER A 114 6.37 -0.40 -8.33
CA SER A 114 7.28 -1.54 -8.42
C SER A 114 7.68 -2.06 -7.03
N ARG A 115 7.97 -1.16 -6.09
CA ARG A 115 8.36 -1.49 -4.71
C ARG A 115 7.18 -2.04 -3.92
N LEU A 116 6.00 -1.40 -4.00
CA LEU A 116 4.77 -1.92 -3.39
C LEU A 116 4.48 -3.33 -3.90
N LYS A 117 4.47 -3.54 -5.22
CA LYS A 117 4.27 -4.86 -5.84
C LYS A 117 5.22 -5.91 -5.28
N LYS A 118 6.51 -5.60 -5.10
CA LYS A 118 7.47 -6.56 -4.53
C LYS A 118 7.13 -6.98 -3.09
N LEU A 119 6.66 -6.04 -2.29
CA LEU A 119 6.29 -6.30 -0.89
C LEU A 119 4.96 -7.07 -0.76
N VAL A 120 3.94 -6.69 -1.54
CA VAL A 120 2.55 -7.11 -1.27
C VAL A 120 1.99 -8.14 -2.23
N LYS A 121 2.60 -8.38 -3.40
CA LYS A 121 2.03 -9.24 -4.47
C LYS A 121 1.76 -10.70 -4.03
N LYS A 122 2.44 -11.17 -2.98
CA LYS A 122 2.21 -12.53 -2.43
C LYS A 122 0.95 -12.62 -1.57
N ASP A 123 0.35 -11.49 -1.20
CA ASP A 123 -0.78 -11.41 -0.27
C ASP A 123 -2.00 -10.70 -0.87
N ILE A 124 -1.79 -9.73 -1.76
CA ILE A 124 -2.85 -8.98 -2.45
C ILE A 124 -2.53 -8.81 -3.94
N LYS A 125 -3.57 -8.64 -4.77
CA LYS A 125 -3.46 -8.61 -6.24
C LYS A 125 -3.70 -7.23 -6.87
N ASP A 126 -4.33 -6.33 -6.13
CA ASP A 126 -4.82 -5.03 -6.59
C ASP A 126 -4.60 -3.92 -5.54
N VAL A 127 -4.61 -2.67 -6.01
CA VAL A 127 -4.48 -1.46 -5.18
C VAL A 127 -5.67 -1.31 -4.24
N GLU A 128 -6.87 -1.72 -4.66
CA GLU A 128 -8.08 -1.76 -3.83
C GLU A 128 -7.83 -2.45 -2.48
N SER A 129 -7.11 -3.57 -2.48
CA SER A 129 -6.83 -4.36 -1.27
C SER A 129 -5.73 -3.77 -0.37
N LEU A 130 -5.00 -2.73 -0.81
CA LEU A 130 -3.85 -2.18 -0.09
C LEU A 130 -4.23 -1.59 1.27
N SER A 131 -5.37 -0.89 1.35
CA SER A 131 -5.86 -0.28 2.60
C SER A 131 -6.17 -1.33 3.66
N ARG A 132 -6.92 -2.37 3.29
CA ARG A 132 -7.26 -3.48 4.20
C ARG A 132 -6.03 -4.29 4.59
N TYR A 133 -5.10 -4.49 3.66
CA TYR A 133 -3.85 -5.20 3.94
C TYR A 133 -3.01 -4.45 4.97
N THR A 134 -2.81 -3.15 4.79
CA THR A 134 -2.01 -2.32 5.70
C THR A 134 -2.61 -2.26 7.10
N GLU A 135 -3.94 -2.07 7.21
CA GLU A 135 -4.63 -2.13 8.50
C GLU A 135 -4.45 -3.47 9.21
N ARG A 136 -4.62 -4.59 8.48
CA ARG A 136 -4.38 -5.94 9.02
C ARG A 136 -2.93 -6.11 9.48
N MET A 137 -1.96 -5.62 8.72
CA MET A 137 -0.55 -5.73 9.07
C MET A 137 -0.18 -4.89 10.29
N ARG A 138 -0.76 -3.69 10.42
CA ARG A 138 -0.65 -2.86 11.64
C ARG A 138 -1.21 -3.57 12.87
N GLY A 139 -2.34 -4.25 12.75
CA GLY A 139 -2.93 -5.02 13.85
C GLY A 139 -2.11 -6.24 14.28
N LEU A 140 -1.44 -6.93 13.34
CA LEU A 140 -0.66 -8.13 13.62
C LEU A 140 0.78 -7.85 14.06
N TYR A 141 1.40 -6.82 13.51
CA TYR A 141 2.84 -6.56 13.63
C TYR A 141 3.18 -5.10 13.97
N GLY A 142 2.19 -4.23 14.19
CA GLY A 142 2.42 -2.89 14.70
C GLY A 142 3.07 -2.92 16.10
N PRO A 143 3.52 -1.77 16.61
CA PRO A 143 4.11 -1.69 17.95
C PRO A 143 3.16 -2.36 18.95
N GLN A 144 3.57 -3.50 19.50
CA GLN A 144 2.82 -4.12 20.58
C GLN A 144 3.05 -3.24 21.79
N ASP A 145 2.10 -2.34 22.05
CA ASP A 145 2.09 -1.57 23.27
C ASP A 145 2.16 -2.56 24.44
N ARG A 146 3.27 -2.48 25.20
CA ARG A 146 3.58 -3.32 26.35
C ARG A 146 2.66 -2.93 27.50
N SER A 147 1.39 -3.26 27.38
CA SER A 147 0.40 -3.18 28.45
C SER A 147 0.35 -4.47 29.28
N ASP A 148 1.52 -5.07 29.58
CA ASP A 148 1.61 -6.35 30.30
C ASP A 148 2.70 -6.33 31.39
N TRP A 149 2.67 -5.30 32.26
CA TRP A 149 3.47 -5.33 33.51
C TRP A 149 2.65 -5.38 34.82
N ALA A 150 1.31 -5.38 34.77
CA ALA A 150 0.49 -5.31 35.99
C ALA A 150 -0.28 -6.60 36.37
N ALA A 151 -0.17 -7.70 35.63
CA ALA A 151 -1.09 -8.84 35.79
C ALA A 151 -0.48 -10.15 36.33
N THR A 152 0.80 -10.20 36.72
CA THR A 152 1.38 -11.39 37.35
C THR A 152 2.23 -11.07 38.57
N GLY A 153 1.58 -11.13 39.74
CA GLY A 153 2.18 -11.82 40.87
C GLY A 153 2.97 -10.98 41.89
N LYS A 154 2.25 -10.59 42.95
CA LYS A 154 2.67 -10.80 44.34
C LYS A 154 3.93 -10.02 44.79
N VAL A 155 3.72 -8.80 45.26
CA VAL A 155 4.60 -8.20 46.27
C VAL A 155 4.48 -8.99 47.57
N ARG A 156 5.35 -9.98 47.74
CA ARG A 156 5.77 -10.40 49.08
C ARG A 156 6.73 -9.32 49.56
N GLY A 157 6.30 -8.52 50.54
CA GLY A 157 7.23 -7.72 51.31
C GLY A 157 8.22 -8.62 52.06
N PRO A 158 9.44 -8.16 52.36
CA PRO A 158 10.17 -8.63 53.51
C PRO A 158 9.83 -7.76 54.74
N LEU A 159 9.75 -8.48 55.85
CA LEU A 159 9.62 -8.00 57.22
C LEU A 159 10.78 -7.07 57.63
N THR A 160 10.44 -6.15 58.51
CA THR A 160 11.22 -5.43 59.53
C THR A 160 12.70 -5.79 59.71
N LEU A 161 13.53 -4.75 59.83
CA LEU A 161 14.19 -4.39 61.10
C LEU A 161 14.14 -2.86 61.27
#